data_AF-A0AAJ2IVX3-F1
#
_entry.id   AF-A0AAJ2IVX3-F1
#
_cell.length_a   1.000
_cell.length_b   1.000
_cell.length_c   1.000
_cell.angle_alpha   90.00
_cell.angle_beta   90.00
_cell.angle_gamma   90.00
#
_symmetry.space_group_name_H-M   'P 1'
#
loop_
_entity.id
_entity.type
_entity.pdbx_description
1 polymer ?
#
loop_
_entity_poly.entity_id
_entity_poly.type
_entity_poly.pdbx_seq_one_letter_code
_entity_poly.pdbx_strand_id
1 'polypeptide(L)'
;MSKIYDLAVAKLGQVVDFDGMYGGQCADLSTYAVYWATGARITGNAINTVDTNNINAIKAKGVTPQVFMASGGYYPIIPQKGDILVENPNNGGYGHVLIVESATATTVTAIEQNYDGSAQTASAKGVERRTRAYLTPYAILRIPDASTPFPSGQGAGTYKVTASALNVRDYPSTKKGKVVAAYSFGQSVNISEVITSEGMKWGTYTSYSGAKRYISMDYLKK
;
A
#
# COMPACT_ATOMS: atom_id res chain seq x y z
N MET A 1 -5.91 -9.21 4.71
CA MET A 1 -4.85 -9.44 5.73
C MET A 1 -3.56 -9.33 4.96
N SER A 2 -2.67 -8.39 5.32
CA SER A 2 -1.55 -8.01 4.45
C SER A 2 -0.45 -9.07 4.41
N LYS A 3 -0.30 -9.73 3.26
CA LYS A 3 0.73 -10.74 2.99
C LYS A 3 2.13 -10.16 3.13
N ILE A 4 2.36 -8.91 2.71
CA ILE A 4 3.64 -8.22 2.92
C ILE A 4 3.97 -8.13 4.41
N TYR A 5 3.01 -7.66 5.22
CA TYR A 5 3.18 -7.58 6.68
C TYR A 5 3.36 -8.96 7.32
N ASP A 6 2.55 -9.95 6.94
CA ASP A 6 2.59 -11.29 7.52
C ASP A 6 3.95 -11.96 7.27
N LEU A 7 4.51 -11.79 6.06
CA LEU A 7 5.86 -12.25 5.72
C LEU A 7 6.94 -11.55 6.55
N ALA A 8 6.80 -10.25 6.79
CA ALA A 8 7.76 -9.49 7.59
C ALA A 8 7.73 -9.88 9.07
N VAL A 9 6.53 -9.99 9.66
CA VAL A 9 6.36 -10.35 11.08
C VAL A 9 6.83 -11.77 11.35
N ALA A 10 6.67 -12.69 10.40
CA ALA A 10 7.22 -14.05 10.50
C ALA A 10 8.76 -14.08 10.62
N LYS A 11 9.44 -12.95 10.36
CA LYS A 11 10.88 -12.80 10.44
C LYS A 11 11.38 -12.06 11.68
N LEU A 12 10.51 -11.63 12.59
CA LEU A 12 10.93 -10.99 13.84
C LEU A 12 12.00 -11.82 14.58
N GLY A 13 13.11 -11.16 14.93
CA GLY A 13 14.28 -11.75 15.58
C GLY A 13 15.23 -12.55 14.65
N GLN A 14 14.88 -12.73 13.38
CA GLN A 14 15.73 -13.41 12.40
C GLN A 14 16.50 -12.38 11.56
N VAL A 15 17.72 -12.72 11.17
CA VAL A 15 18.44 -11.98 10.12
C VAL A 15 17.93 -12.46 8.75
N VAL A 16 17.40 -11.54 7.96
CA VAL A 16 17.01 -11.79 6.57
C VAL A 16 18.10 -11.23 5.67
N ASP A 17 18.94 -12.09 5.13
CA ASP A 17 19.94 -11.77 4.11
C ASP A 17 19.49 -12.46 2.80
N PHE A 18 18.88 -11.69 1.90
CA PHE A 18 18.14 -12.22 0.76
C PHE A 18 18.95 -12.16 -0.54
N ASP A 19 19.91 -11.25 -0.63
CA ASP A 19 20.87 -11.19 -1.73
C ASP A 19 22.24 -11.81 -1.43
N GLY A 20 22.52 -12.15 -0.16
CA GLY A 20 23.79 -12.74 0.27
C GLY A 20 24.93 -11.72 0.40
N MET A 21 24.62 -10.42 0.36
CA MET A 21 25.58 -9.33 0.37
C MET A 21 25.36 -8.39 1.55
N TYR A 22 26.45 -8.08 2.27
CA TYR A 22 26.43 -7.13 3.39
C TYR A 22 25.53 -7.53 4.57
N GLY A 23 25.14 -8.80 4.70
CA GLY A 23 24.29 -9.28 5.79
C GLY A 23 22.85 -8.77 5.66
N GLY A 24 22.05 -8.92 6.72
CA GLY A 24 20.63 -8.56 6.62
C GLY A 24 20.38 -7.05 6.63
N GLN A 25 20.31 -6.41 5.46
CA GLN A 25 19.99 -5.00 5.28
C GLN A 25 18.49 -4.74 5.37
N CYS A 26 18.10 -3.46 5.43
CA CYS A 26 16.69 -3.06 5.33
C CYS A 26 16.07 -3.43 3.98
N ALA A 27 16.85 -3.32 2.89
CA ALA A 27 16.44 -3.70 1.54
C ALA A 27 16.22 -5.22 1.39
N ASP A 28 16.93 -6.06 2.15
CA ASP A 28 16.69 -7.51 2.14
C ASP A 28 15.31 -7.87 2.63
N LEU A 29 14.88 -7.29 3.76
CA LEU A 29 13.58 -7.56 4.34
C LEU A 29 12.44 -7.14 3.40
N SER A 30 12.53 -5.93 2.83
CA SER A 30 11.51 -5.47 1.88
C SER A 30 11.51 -6.31 0.61
N THR A 31 12.69 -6.67 0.08
CA THR A 31 12.81 -7.51 -1.12
C THR A 31 12.27 -8.92 -0.88
N TYR A 32 12.59 -9.53 0.27
CA TYR A 32 12.05 -10.82 0.70
C TYR A 32 10.52 -10.80 0.73
N ALA A 33 9.93 -9.79 1.39
CA ALA A 33 8.49 -9.67 1.52
C ALA A 33 7.82 -9.49 0.14
N VAL A 34 8.35 -8.60 -0.71
CA VAL A 34 7.83 -8.38 -2.07
C VAL A 34 7.93 -9.65 -2.92
N TYR A 35 9.07 -10.35 -2.87
CA TYR A 35 9.30 -11.57 -3.63
C TYR A 35 8.32 -12.67 -3.26
N TRP A 36 8.13 -12.96 -1.98
CA TRP A 36 7.21 -14.02 -1.57
C TRP A 36 5.74 -13.60 -1.65
N ALA A 37 5.45 -12.29 -1.62
CA ALA A 37 4.10 -11.80 -1.86
C ALA A 37 3.70 -11.89 -3.34
N THR A 38 4.58 -11.50 -4.25
CA THR A 38 4.25 -11.21 -5.67
C THR A 38 5.00 -12.07 -6.69
N GLY A 39 6.11 -12.69 -6.31
CA GLY A 39 7.06 -13.35 -7.22
C GLY A 39 8.02 -12.38 -7.94
N ALA A 40 7.98 -11.08 -7.66
CA ALA A 40 8.88 -10.08 -8.22
C ALA A 40 10.06 -9.82 -7.28
N ARG A 41 11.27 -9.77 -7.83
CA ARG A 41 12.46 -9.32 -7.08
C ARG A 41 12.69 -7.85 -7.38
N ILE A 42 12.70 -7.02 -6.35
CA ILE A 42 13.18 -5.63 -6.43
C ILE A 42 14.69 -5.62 -6.19
N THR A 43 15.39 -4.62 -6.72
CA THR A 43 16.85 -4.51 -6.66
C THR A 43 17.30 -3.09 -6.29
N GLY A 44 18.58 -2.95 -5.93
CA GLY A 44 19.15 -1.69 -5.50
C GLY A 44 19.00 -1.45 -4.00
N ASN A 45 19.29 -0.22 -3.58
CA ASN A 45 19.22 0.17 -2.18
C ASN A 45 17.77 0.45 -1.75
N ALA A 46 17.56 0.72 -0.46
CA ALA A 46 16.25 1.04 0.08
C ALA A 46 15.55 2.17 -0.68
N ILE A 47 16.27 3.24 -1.05
CA ILE A 47 15.71 4.36 -1.83
C ILE A 47 15.18 3.93 -3.21
N ASN A 48 15.75 2.88 -3.81
CA ASN A 48 15.40 2.38 -5.13
C ASN A 48 14.12 1.52 -5.13
N THR A 49 13.53 1.23 -3.95
CA THR A 49 12.34 0.38 -3.81
C THR A 49 11.20 0.77 -4.77
N VAL A 50 11.03 2.06 -5.03
CA VAL A 50 9.96 2.60 -5.91
C VAL A 50 10.45 3.02 -7.29
N ASP A 51 11.68 2.70 -7.67
CA ASP A 51 12.20 2.99 -9.00
C ASP A 51 11.34 2.30 -10.07
N THR A 52 11.24 2.95 -11.23
CA THR A 52 10.42 2.48 -12.36
C THR A 52 10.66 1.01 -12.70
N ASN A 53 11.91 0.54 -12.67
CA ASN A 53 12.26 -0.85 -12.96
C ASN A 53 11.67 -1.83 -11.93
N ASN A 54 11.75 -1.50 -10.65
CA ASN A 54 11.20 -2.32 -9.56
C ASN A 54 9.67 -2.36 -9.61
N ILE A 55 9.04 -1.22 -9.86
CA ILE A 55 7.58 -1.14 -10.04
C ILE A 55 7.13 -1.93 -11.27
N ASN A 56 7.88 -1.87 -12.37
CA ASN A 56 7.58 -2.65 -13.57
C ASN A 56 7.77 -4.16 -13.34
N ALA A 57 8.78 -4.57 -12.57
CA ALA A 57 8.98 -5.98 -12.20
C ALA A 57 7.80 -6.54 -11.40
N ILE A 58 7.25 -5.76 -10.46
CA ILE A 58 6.04 -6.11 -9.72
C ILE A 58 4.83 -6.20 -10.66
N LYS A 59 4.65 -5.21 -11.54
CA LYS A 59 3.57 -5.21 -12.54
C LYS A 59 3.63 -6.40 -13.49
N ALA A 60 4.82 -6.83 -13.89
CA ALA A 60 5.03 -7.99 -14.75
C ALA A 60 4.56 -9.31 -14.11
N LYS A 61 4.33 -9.35 -12.79
CA LYS A 61 3.73 -10.49 -12.08
C LYS A 61 2.20 -10.40 -11.98
N GLY A 62 1.57 -9.48 -12.72
CA GLY A 62 0.11 -9.28 -12.70
C GLY A 62 -0.38 -8.51 -11.47
N VAL A 63 0.52 -7.88 -10.71
CA VAL A 63 0.19 -7.09 -9.52
C VAL A 63 0.05 -5.63 -9.89
N THR A 64 -0.91 -4.91 -9.29
CA THR A 64 -1.10 -3.47 -9.51
C THR A 64 -0.66 -2.69 -8.26
N PRO A 65 0.65 -2.40 -8.10
CA PRO A 65 1.14 -1.61 -6.97
C PRO A 65 0.72 -0.15 -7.10
N GLN A 66 0.53 0.52 -5.97
CA GLN A 66 0.32 1.97 -5.88
C GLN A 66 1.55 2.62 -5.25
N VAL A 67 2.04 3.69 -5.88
CA VAL A 67 3.14 4.49 -5.35
C VAL A 67 2.60 5.87 -5.01
N PHE A 68 2.75 6.27 -3.75
CA PHE A 68 2.42 7.60 -3.29
C PHE A 68 3.74 8.32 -3.03
N MET A 69 3.93 9.46 -3.69
CA MET A 69 5.13 10.29 -3.54
C MET A 69 4.84 11.46 -2.59
N ALA A 70 5.88 11.95 -1.92
CA ALA A 70 5.81 13.20 -1.19
C ALA A 70 5.52 14.36 -2.16
N SER A 71 4.61 15.27 -1.80
CA SER A 71 4.39 16.51 -2.54
C SER A 71 4.51 17.70 -1.58
N GLY A 72 5.53 18.54 -1.77
CA GLY A 72 5.75 19.73 -0.93
C GLY A 72 5.92 19.43 0.57
N GLY A 73 6.50 18.27 0.92
CA GLY A 73 6.64 17.83 2.32
C GLY A 73 5.37 17.23 2.93
N TYR A 74 4.29 17.09 2.15
CA TYR A 74 3.03 16.50 2.57
C TYR A 74 2.80 15.14 1.90
N TYR A 75 2.20 14.21 2.66
CA TYR A 75 1.77 12.91 2.16
C TYR A 75 0.26 12.86 2.02
N PRO A 76 -0.28 12.43 0.87
CA PRO A 76 -1.73 12.44 0.65
C PRO A 76 -2.49 11.40 1.50
N ILE A 77 -1.78 10.49 2.18
CA ILE A 77 -2.36 9.37 2.93
C ILE A 77 -1.62 9.11 4.25
N ILE A 78 -2.34 8.55 5.23
CA ILE A 78 -1.73 7.85 6.36
C ILE A 78 -1.38 6.44 5.88
N PRO A 79 -0.13 5.96 6.08
CA PRO A 79 0.24 4.60 5.76
C PRO A 79 -0.69 3.58 6.43
N GLN A 80 -0.96 2.48 5.74
CA GLN A 80 -1.73 1.38 6.28
C GLN A 80 -0.84 0.16 6.50
N LYS A 81 -1.33 -0.78 7.31
CA LYS A 81 -0.67 -2.06 7.54
C LYS A 81 -0.29 -2.74 6.23
N GLY A 82 0.99 -3.09 6.08
CA GLY A 82 1.55 -3.71 4.89
C GLY A 82 2.11 -2.76 3.83
N ASP A 83 1.92 -1.45 3.99
CA ASP A 83 2.63 -0.49 3.16
C ASP A 83 4.14 -0.59 3.40
N ILE A 84 4.91 -0.35 2.34
CA ILE A 84 6.36 -0.25 2.39
C ILE A 84 6.71 1.23 2.34
N LEU A 85 7.35 1.72 3.39
CA LEU A 85 7.79 3.12 3.50
C LEU A 85 9.25 3.20 3.14
N VAL A 86 9.56 4.09 2.21
CA VAL A 86 10.91 4.42 1.78
C VAL A 86 11.28 5.75 2.39
N GLU A 87 12.35 5.79 3.17
CA GLU A 87 12.86 7.00 3.82
C GLU A 87 14.03 7.59 3.01
N ASN A 88 14.00 8.91 2.77
CA ASN A 88 15.10 9.62 2.13
C ASN A 88 16.21 9.88 3.17
N PRO A 89 17.48 9.59 2.88
CA PRO A 89 18.59 9.91 3.78
C PRO A 89 18.97 11.41 3.77
N ASN A 90 18.29 12.26 2.99
CA ASN A 90 18.51 13.70 2.77
C ASN A 90 19.92 14.10 2.29
N ASN A 91 20.88 13.17 2.20
CA ASN A 91 22.29 13.40 1.85
C ASN A 91 22.84 12.44 0.77
N GLY A 92 21.98 11.85 -0.08
CA GLY A 92 22.44 10.98 -1.18
C GLY A 92 22.92 9.58 -0.78
N GLY A 93 22.52 9.09 0.40
CA GLY A 93 22.83 7.74 0.87
C GLY A 93 21.88 6.65 0.35
N TYR A 94 21.98 5.45 0.94
CA TYR A 94 21.21 4.25 0.55
C TYR A 94 19.71 4.30 0.91
N GLY A 95 19.34 5.23 1.79
CA GLY A 95 17.99 5.33 2.38
C GLY A 95 17.70 4.23 3.38
N HIS A 96 16.47 4.23 3.89
CA HIS A 96 15.97 3.17 4.75
C HIS A 96 14.58 2.74 4.28
N VAL A 97 14.23 1.48 4.51
CA VAL A 97 12.92 0.94 4.12
C VAL A 97 12.34 0.09 5.24
N LEU A 98 11.03 0.21 5.44
CA LEU A 98 10.31 -0.47 6.50
C LEU A 98 8.93 -0.93 6.05
N ILE A 99 8.37 -1.91 6.74
CA ILE A 99 7.02 -2.43 6.49
C ILE A 99 6.10 -1.98 7.63
N VAL A 100 4.98 -1.35 7.30
CA VAL A 100 4.09 -0.75 8.28
C VAL A 100 3.25 -1.80 8.99
N GLU A 101 3.23 -1.75 10.30
CA GLU A 101 2.25 -2.44 11.13
C GLU A 101 1.04 -1.54 11.42
N SER A 102 1.31 -0.29 11.81
CA SER A 102 0.31 0.75 12.03
C SER A 102 0.92 2.14 11.89
N ALA A 103 0.12 3.15 11.54
CA ALA A 103 0.57 4.53 11.49
C ALA A 103 -0.53 5.51 11.87
N THR A 104 -0.12 6.65 12.42
CA THR A 104 -0.92 7.87 12.57
C THR A 104 -0.31 8.96 11.69
N ALA A 105 -0.79 10.20 11.81
CA ALA A 105 -0.15 11.34 11.15
C ALA A 105 1.29 11.62 11.65
N THR A 106 1.66 11.13 12.83
CA THR A 106 2.91 11.52 13.52
C THR A 106 3.75 10.34 14.03
N THR A 107 3.21 9.12 14.02
CA THR A 107 3.90 7.93 14.53
C THR A 107 3.72 6.76 13.58
N VAL A 108 4.74 5.90 13.50
CA VAL A 108 4.70 4.64 12.77
C VAL A 108 5.18 3.53 13.68
N THR A 109 4.44 2.41 13.69
CA THR A 109 4.94 1.12 14.16
C THR A 109 5.32 0.30 12.95
N ALA A 110 6.57 -0.12 12.92
CA ALA A 110 7.25 -0.69 11.78
C ALA A 110 7.82 -2.08 12.10
N ILE A 111 7.85 -2.92 11.08
CA ILE A 111 8.68 -4.13 11.01
C ILE A 111 9.84 -3.78 10.09
N GLU A 112 11.05 -3.78 10.62
CA GLU A 112 12.23 -3.29 9.92
C GLU A 112 13.49 -4.01 10.35
N GLN A 113 14.53 -3.92 9.54
CA GLN A 113 15.83 -4.54 9.81
C GLN A 113 16.93 -3.51 9.58
N ASN A 114 18.04 -3.64 10.29
CA ASN A 114 19.21 -2.77 10.18
C ASN A 114 18.93 -1.28 10.38
N TYR A 115 17.92 -0.93 11.19
CA TYR A 115 17.68 0.47 11.53
C TYR A 115 18.83 1.07 12.37
N ASP A 116 19.52 0.24 13.16
CA ASP A 116 20.63 0.65 14.02
C ASP A 116 22.02 0.54 13.35
N GLY A 117 22.09 0.09 12.10
CA GLY A 117 23.35 -0.09 11.36
C GLY A 117 24.14 -1.34 11.75
N SER A 118 23.57 -2.29 12.50
CA SER A 118 24.27 -3.47 13.01
C SER A 118 24.44 -4.64 12.02
N ALA A 119 23.89 -4.57 10.80
CA ALA A 119 23.77 -5.72 9.90
C ALA A 119 25.08 -6.45 9.53
N GLN A 120 26.21 -5.74 9.50
CA GLN A 120 27.52 -6.32 9.18
C GLN A 120 28.33 -6.70 10.42
N THR A 121 27.73 -6.64 11.60
CA THR A 121 28.40 -6.98 12.88
C THR A 121 28.10 -8.41 13.28
N ALA A 122 28.95 -8.99 14.15
CA ALA A 122 28.72 -10.31 14.72
C ALA A 122 27.44 -10.42 15.58
N SER A 123 26.85 -9.27 15.96
CA SER A 123 25.65 -9.17 16.81
C SER A 123 24.50 -8.47 16.09
N ALA A 124 24.37 -8.70 14.78
CA ALA A 124 23.26 -8.16 13.98
C ALA A 124 21.91 -8.55 14.62
N LYS A 125 21.04 -7.55 14.85
CA LYS A 125 19.77 -7.76 15.57
C LYS A 125 18.68 -8.46 14.74
N GLY A 126 18.84 -8.50 13.42
CA GLY A 126 17.81 -9.00 12.51
C GLY A 126 16.60 -8.09 12.45
N VAL A 127 15.43 -8.66 12.14
CA VAL A 127 14.17 -7.93 12.02
C VAL A 127 13.62 -7.58 13.40
N GLU A 128 13.35 -6.30 13.61
CA GLU A 128 12.79 -5.75 14.82
C GLU A 128 11.41 -5.12 14.57
N ARG A 129 10.61 -5.07 15.63
CA ARG A 129 9.42 -4.21 15.71
C ARG A 129 9.82 -2.92 16.41
N ARG A 130 9.55 -1.77 15.78
CA ARG A 130 9.87 -0.45 16.34
C ARG A 130 8.71 0.52 16.18
N THR A 131 8.42 1.28 17.23
CA THR A 131 7.54 2.46 17.16
C THR A 131 8.40 3.70 17.21
N ARG A 132 8.27 4.58 16.21
CA ARG A 132 9.05 5.82 16.10
C ARG A 132 8.22 6.97 15.53
N ALA A 133 8.74 8.18 15.71
CA ALA A 133 8.18 9.36 15.06
C ALA A 133 8.17 9.14 13.55
N TYR A 134 7.06 9.51 12.92
CA TYR A 134 6.89 9.39 11.48
C TYR A 134 7.72 10.49 10.81
N LEU A 135 8.92 10.13 10.34
CA LEU A 135 9.70 10.98 9.46
C LEU A 135 9.02 11.01 8.10
N THR A 136 8.97 12.20 7.47
CA THR A 136 8.35 12.37 6.16
C THR A 136 9.01 11.41 5.15
N PRO A 137 8.33 10.34 4.70
CA PRO A 137 8.99 9.37 3.84
C PRO A 137 9.24 9.96 2.45
N TYR A 138 10.15 9.37 1.71
CA TYR A 138 10.34 9.64 0.29
C TYR A 138 9.15 9.13 -0.53
N ALA A 139 8.80 7.86 -0.32
CA ALA A 139 7.77 7.12 -1.05
C ALA A 139 6.98 6.19 -0.11
N ILE A 140 5.71 5.97 -0.42
CA ILE A 140 4.94 4.83 0.10
C ILE A 140 4.60 3.92 -1.06
N LEU A 141 5.01 2.65 -0.97
CA LEU A 141 4.63 1.59 -1.89
C LEU A 141 3.56 0.71 -1.23
N ARG A 142 2.41 0.61 -1.88
CA ARG A 142 1.31 -0.26 -1.47
C ARG A 142 1.13 -1.39 -2.46
N ILE A 143 1.30 -2.61 -1.98
CA ILE A 143 1.10 -3.83 -2.76
C ILE A 143 -0.18 -4.52 -2.27
N PRO A 144 -1.19 -4.69 -3.13
CA PRO A 144 -2.42 -5.38 -2.76
C PRO A 144 -2.20 -6.89 -2.55
N ASP A 145 -2.92 -7.51 -1.59
CA ASP A 145 -2.86 -8.95 -1.33
C ASP A 145 -3.53 -9.78 -2.42
N ALA A 146 -2.94 -10.94 -2.75
CA ALA A 146 -3.45 -11.86 -3.77
C ALA A 146 -4.65 -12.73 -3.34
N SER A 147 -5.21 -12.56 -2.14
CA SER A 147 -6.38 -13.31 -1.64
C SER A 147 -7.66 -12.49 -1.54
N THR A 148 -7.66 -11.26 -2.01
CA THR A 148 -8.87 -10.68 -2.57
C THR A 148 -8.76 -10.88 -4.08
N PRO A 149 -9.73 -11.55 -4.75
CA PRO A 149 -9.91 -11.35 -6.16
C PRO A 149 -10.19 -9.85 -6.32
N PHE A 150 -9.16 -9.07 -6.65
CA PHE A 150 -9.37 -7.77 -7.24
C PHE A 150 -9.94 -8.06 -8.62
N PRO A 151 -11.17 -7.66 -8.97
CA PRO A 151 -11.56 -7.71 -10.36
C PRO A 151 -10.69 -6.68 -11.08
N SER A 152 -9.62 -7.17 -11.69
CA SER A 152 -8.98 -6.56 -12.85
C SER A 152 -10.03 -6.55 -13.95
N GLY A 153 -10.59 -5.37 -14.25
CA GLY A 153 -11.62 -5.22 -15.28
C GLY A 153 -12.76 -4.27 -14.94
N GLN A 154 -12.87 -3.80 -13.69
CA GLN A 154 -13.86 -2.77 -13.35
C GLN A 154 -13.35 -1.37 -13.69
N GLY A 155 -13.30 -1.06 -14.98
CA GLY A 155 -13.12 0.31 -15.48
C GLY A 155 -14.44 1.07 -15.52
N ALA A 156 -14.49 2.16 -16.27
CA ALA A 156 -15.74 2.86 -16.54
C ALA A 156 -16.81 1.91 -17.13
N GLY A 157 -18.08 2.17 -16.82
CA GLY A 157 -19.20 1.41 -17.36
C GLY A 157 -20.42 1.40 -16.44
N THR A 158 -21.47 0.76 -16.93
CA THR A 158 -22.70 0.53 -16.16
C THR A 158 -22.54 -0.70 -15.28
N TYR A 159 -22.92 -0.58 -14.01
CA TYR A 159 -22.91 -1.65 -13.03
C TYR A 159 -24.28 -1.79 -12.40
N LYS A 160 -24.65 -3.02 -12.02
CA LYS A 160 -25.82 -3.33 -11.20
C LYS A 160 -25.43 -3.53 -9.74
N VAL A 161 -26.25 -3.00 -8.86
CA VAL A 161 -26.10 -3.12 -7.39
C VAL A 161 -26.50 -4.51 -6.94
N THR A 162 -25.64 -5.17 -6.17
CA THR A 162 -25.88 -6.52 -5.62
C THR A 162 -26.24 -6.53 -4.14
N ALA A 163 -26.09 -5.40 -3.43
CA ALA A 163 -26.54 -5.23 -2.06
C ALA A 163 -28.03 -4.86 -2.00
N SER A 164 -28.71 -5.19 -0.89
CA SER A 164 -30.08 -4.76 -0.62
C SER A 164 -30.21 -3.23 -0.58
N ALA A 165 -29.21 -2.57 -0.01
CA ALA A 165 -29.02 -1.12 -0.06
C ALA A 165 -27.52 -0.78 -0.09
N LEU A 166 -27.12 0.12 -0.98
CA LEU A 166 -25.73 0.54 -1.19
C LEU A 166 -25.62 2.06 -1.11
N ASN A 167 -24.90 2.53 -0.09
CA ASN A 167 -24.74 3.96 0.17
C ASN A 167 -23.88 4.65 -0.89
N VAL A 168 -24.35 5.83 -1.30
CA VAL A 168 -23.61 6.82 -2.09
C VAL A 168 -23.09 7.89 -1.14
N ARG A 169 -21.83 8.27 -1.31
CA ARG A 169 -21.16 9.25 -0.47
C ARG A 169 -20.65 10.45 -1.26
N ASP A 170 -20.48 11.57 -0.56
CA ASP A 170 -19.88 12.79 -1.07
C ASP A 170 -18.34 12.79 -1.04
N TYR A 171 -17.74 11.81 -0.36
CA TYR A 171 -16.31 11.60 -0.29
C TYR A 171 -16.01 10.08 -0.23
N PRO A 172 -14.93 9.57 -0.85
CA PRO A 172 -14.62 8.15 -0.92
C PRO A 172 -14.06 7.61 0.41
N SER A 173 -14.87 7.65 1.46
CA SER A 173 -14.55 7.17 2.79
C SER A 173 -15.82 6.72 3.50
N THR A 174 -15.76 5.59 4.20
CA THR A 174 -16.87 5.16 5.07
C THR A 174 -16.93 5.96 6.37
N LYS A 175 -15.83 6.63 6.75
CA LYS A 175 -15.70 7.40 7.99
C LYS A 175 -15.95 8.90 7.79
N LYS A 176 -15.38 9.50 6.75
CA LYS A 176 -15.44 10.94 6.47
C LYS A 176 -16.55 11.34 5.49
N GLY A 177 -16.94 10.43 4.59
CA GLY A 177 -17.95 10.71 3.58
C GLY A 177 -19.36 10.62 4.14
N LYS A 178 -20.15 11.68 3.97
CA LYS A 178 -21.57 11.69 4.33
C LYS A 178 -22.35 10.87 3.31
N VAL A 179 -23.31 10.09 3.80
CA VAL A 179 -24.27 9.40 2.94
C VAL A 179 -25.22 10.44 2.37
N VAL A 180 -25.30 10.50 1.05
CA VAL A 180 -26.09 11.51 0.31
C VAL A 180 -27.18 10.88 -0.56
N ALA A 181 -27.08 9.58 -0.81
CA ALA A 181 -28.10 8.77 -1.47
C ALA A 181 -27.84 7.29 -1.19
N ALA A 182 -28.72 6.41 -1.65
CA ALA A 182 -28.48 4.98 -1.68
C ALA A 182 -29.14 4.36 -2.92
N TYR A 183 -28.54 3.29 -3.44
CA TYR A 183 -29.12 2.43 -4.45
C TYR A 183 -29.61 1.13 -3.84
N SER A 184 -30.72 0.61 -4.34
CA SER A 184 -31.26 -0.70 -3.98
C SER A 184 -30.76 -1.80 -4.93
N PHE A 185 -30.92 -3.05 -4.52
CA PHE A 185 -30.60 -4.23 -5.33
C PHE A 185 -31.15 -4.12 -6.77
N GLY A 186 -30.32 -4.47 -7.75
CA GLY A 186 -30.67 -4.50 -9.16
C GLY A 186 -30.64 -3.15 -9.89
N GLN A 187 -30.60 -2.03 -9.15
CA GLN A 187 -30.48 -0.71 -9.77
C GLN A 187 -29.11 -0.53 -10.45
N SER A 188 -29.10 0.27 -11.51
CA SER A 188 -27.89 0.54 -12.30
C SER A 188 -27.22 1.86 -11.89
N VAL A 189 -25.89 1.86 -11.89
CA VAL A 189 -25.05 3.06 -11.71
C VAL A 189 -23.99 3.11 -12.82
N ASN A 190 -23.79 4.28 -13.42
CA ASN A 190 -22.76 4.50 -14.45
C ASN A 190 -21.50 5.04 -13.79
N ILE A 191 -20.48 4.19 -13.66
CA ILE A 191 -19.20 4.54 -13.09
C ILE A 191 -18.31 5.16 -14.18
N SER A 192 -17.82 6.37 -13.91
CA SER A 192 -16.90 7.11 -14.77
C SER A 192 -15.44 6.71 -14.55
N GLU A 193 -15.06 6.47 -13.29
CA GLU A 193 -13.70 6.13 -12.88
C GLU A 193 -13.76 5.26 -11.63
N VAL A 194 -12.80 4.36 -11.44
CA VAL A 194 -12.61 3.65 -10.18
C VAL A 194 -11.35 4.15 -9.50
N ILE A 195 -11.51 4.69 -8.30
CA ILE A 195 -10.41 5.16 -7.47
C ILE A 195 -10.23 4.27 -6.25
N THR A 196 -9.06 4.31 -5.62
CA THR A 196 -8.82 3.65 -4.32
C THR A 196 -8.71 4.71 -3.24
N SER A 197 -9.47 4.54 -2.15
CA SER A 197 -9.38 5.40 -0.97
C SER A 197 -9.70 4.60 0.28
N GLU A 198 -8.90 4.79 1.32
CA GLU A 198 -8.99 4.04 2.60
C GLU A 198 -9.02 2.51 2.42
N GLY A 199 -8.26 2.00 1.44
CA GLY A 199 -8.17 0.57 1.15
C GLY A 199 -9.38 -0.02 0.41
N MET A 200 -10.37 0.79 0.03
CA MET A 200 -11.57 0.37 -0.72
C MET A 200 -11.58 0.95 -2.13
N LYS A 201 -12.16 0.21 -3.08
CA LYS A 201 -12.46 0.72 -4.43
C LYS A 201 -13.77 1.50 -4.41
N TRP A 202 -13.71 2.72 -4.92
CA TRP A 202 -14.85 3.59 -5.07
C TRP A 202 -15.09 3.85 -6.55
N GLY A 203 -16.29 3.51 -7.01
CA GLY A 203 -16.79 3.98 -8.29
C GLY A 203 -17.14 5.46 -8.16
N THR A 204 -16.63 6.28 -9.06
CA THR A 204 -16.98 7.70 -9.14
C THR A 204 -18.00 7.92 -10.24
N TYR A 205 -18.95 8.81 -10.02
CA TYR A 205 -19.88 9.26 -11.05
C TYR A 205 -20.37 10.68 -10.75
N THR A 206 -20.82 11.39 -11.79
CA THR A 206 -21.47 12.68 -11.64
C THR A 206 -22.97 12.44 -11.45
N SER A 207 -23.50 12.83 -10.29
CA SER A 207 -24.94 12.75 -10.01
C SER A 207 -25.75 13.73 -10.86
N TYR A 208 -27.07 13.56 -10.88
CA TYR A 208 -27.99 14.48 -11.57
C TYR A 208 -27.81 15.95 -11.12
N SER A 209 -27.42 16.18 -9.86
CA SER A 209 -27.16 17.52 -9.33
C SER A 209 -25.79 18.09 -9.75
N GLY A 210 -25.04 17.42 -10.64
CA GLY A 210 -23.68 17.81 -11.05
C GLY A 210 -22.58 17.50 -10.03
N ALA A 211 -22.92 17.01 -8.85
CA ALA A 211 -21.93 16.69 -7.81
C ALA A 211 -21.25 15.34 -8.09
N LYS A 212 -19.92 15.26 -7.89
CA LYS A 212 -19.16 14.01 -7.92
C LYS A 212 -19.51 13.16 -6.70
N ARG A 213 -19.84 11.89 -6.94
CA ARG A 213 -20.29 10.91 -5.95
C ARG A 213 -19.43 9.67 -5.96
N TYR A 214 -19.43 8.98 -4.83
CA TYR A 214 -18.60 7.80 -4.59
C TYR A 214 -19.47 6.67 -4.07
N ILE A 215 -19.34 5.49 -4.67
CA ILE A 215 -20.07 4.27 -4.28
C ILE A 215 -19.09 3.10 -4.18
N SER A 216 -19.26 2.22 -3.20
CA SER A 216 -18.35 1.06 -3.05
C SER A 216 -18.48 0.12 -4.25
N MET A 217 -17.35 -0.30 -4.81
CA MET A 217 -17.30 -1.27 -5.91
C MET A 217 -17.51 -2.72 -5.44
N ASP A 218 -17.44 -2.99 -4.15
CA ASP A 218 -17.55 -4.36 -3.59
C ASP A 218 -18.94 -4.97 -3.81
N TYR A 219 -19.94 -4.13 -4.06
CA TYR A 219 -21.35 -4.50 -4.24
C TYR A 219 -21.88 -4.13 -5.63
N LEU A 220 -20.97 -4.06 -6.62
CA LEU A 220 -21.29 -3.71 -8.00
C LEU A 220 -20.82 -4.80 -8.96
N LYS A 221 -21.70 -5.21 -9.88
CA LYS A 221 -21.42 -6.19 -10.93
C LYS A 221 -21.73 -5.62 -12.31
N LYS A 222 -20.85 -5.85 -13.28
CA LYS A 222 -21.06 -5.45 -14.68
C LYS A 222 -22.03 -6.41 -15.37
#